data_AF-A0A2P7ZDV8-F1
#
_entry.id   AF-A0A2P7ZDV8-F1
#
_cell.length_a   1.000
_cell.length_b   1.000
_cell.length_c   1.000
_cell.angle_alpha   90.00
_cell.angle_beta   90.00
_cell.angle_gamma   90.00
#
_symmetry.space_group_name_H-M   'P 1'
#
loop_
_entity.id
_entity.type
_entity.pdbx_description
1 polymer ?
#
loop_
_entity_poly.entity_id
_entity_poly.type
_entity_poly.pdbx_seq_one_letter_code
_entity_poly.pdbx_strand_id
1 'polypeptide(L)'
;MPQLPIDDEERHSLNGFAADARARASSFWDSFSNFALRDNVLEVAVGLIFAASFTAVANSLVTDIILPIISLLPFLSRNLDECFLILRRGSGYESGDIGRYNTVKQAQADGAVVWLYGSFLDKVLRFALIALSLFMIARGYEWVSKDKIVKRQVKCKYCRKYISEKARRCVNCTSWLDGREDK
;
A
#
# COMPACT_ATOMS: atom_id res chain seq x y z
N MET A 1 -20.18 -25.72 51.18
CA MET A 1 -20.63 -24.35 50.87
C MET A 1 -22.09 -24.45 50.45
N PRO A 2 -23.05 -23.84 51.18
CA PRO A 2 -24.46 -23.87 50.81
C PRO A 2 -24.66 -23.12 49.49
N GLN A 3 -25.30 -23.75 48.52
CA GLN A 3 -25.78 -23.09 47.31
C GLN A 3 -26.94 -22.16 47.73
N LEU A 4 -26.82 -20.86 47.51
CA LEU A 4 -27.95 -19.95 47.65
C LEU A 4 -29.02 -20.32 46.60
N PRO A 5 -30.28 -20.54 46.99
CA PRO A 5 -31.36 -20.68 46.02
C PRO A 5 -31.51 -19.34 45.30
N ILE A 6 -31.35 -19.33 43.98
CA ILE A 6 -31.59 -18.14 43.17
C ILE A 6 -33.10 -18.05 42.93
N ASP A 7 -33.68 -16.94 43.38
CA ASP A 7 -35.09 -16.62 43.23
C ASP A 7 -35.48 -16.58 41.75
N ASP A 8 -36.61 -17.18 41.37
CA ASP A 8 -37.02 -17.30 39.97
C ASP A 8 -37.18 -15.94 39.27
N GLU A 9 -37.42 -14.88 40.04
CA GLU A 9 -37.53 -13.49 39.57
C GLU A 9 -36.19 -12.91 39.07
N GLU A 10 -35.06 -13.22 39.73
CA GLU A 10 -33.72 -12.82 39.26
C GLU A 10 -33.30 -13.59 38.01
N ARG A 11 -33.71 -14.86 37.86
CA ARG A 11 -33.46 -15.64 36.64
C ARG A 11 -34.17 -15.04 35.43
N HIS A 12 -35.38 -14.52 35.61
CA HIS A 12 -36.13 -13.87 34.53
C HIS A 12 -35.52 -12.52 34.11
N SER A 13 -35.03 -11.71 35.06
CA SER A 13 -34.37 -10.44 34.73
C SER A 13 -33.04 -10.66 34.01
N LEU A 14 -32.20 -11.60 34.45
CA LEU A 14 -30.94 -11.96 33.79
C LEU A 14 -31.14 -12.51 32.37
N ASN A 15 -32.16 -13.33 32.16
CA ASN A 15 -32.52 -13.83 30.83
C ASN A 15 -33.05 -12.70 29.92
N GLY A 16 -33.78 -11.72 30.46
CA GLY A 16 -34.23 -10.54 29.73
C GLY A 16 -33.07 -9.65 29.28
N PHE A 17 -32.13 -9.33 30.18
CA PHE A 17 -30.92 -8.56 29.83
C PHE A 17 -30.04 -9.29 28.81
N ALA A 18 -29.90 -10.61 28.92
CA ALA A 18 -29.15 -11.42 27.96
C ALA A 18 -29.84 -11.52 26.59
N ALA A 19 -31.18 -11.52 26.54
CA ALA A 19 -31.96 -11.53 25.30
C ALA A 19 -31.90 -10.16 24.60
N ASP A 20 -32.06 -9.06 25.33
CA ASP A 20 -31.98 -7.70 24.80
C ASP A 20 -30.57 -7.36 24.31
N ALA A 21 -29.53 -7.82 25.00
CA ALA A 21 -28.14 -7.68 24.56
C ALA A 21 -27.89 -8.43 23.23
N ARG A 22 -28.43 -9.64 23.07
CA ARG A 22 -28.33 -10.41 21.82
C ARG A 22 -29.09 -9.77 20.67
N ALA A 23 -30.30 -9.28 20.89
CA ALA A 23 -31.12 -8.64 19.87
C ALA A 23 -30.51 -7.32 19.37
N ARG A 24 -29.92 -6.53 20.28
CA ARG A 24 -29.16 -5.33 19.90
C ARG A 24 -27.90 -5.69 19.13
N ALA A 25 -27.15 -6.69 19.58
CA ALA A 25 -25.93 -7.13 18.89
C ALA A 25 -26.19 -7.62 17.46
N SER A 26 -27.25 -8.40 17.22
CA SER A 26 -27.62 -8.82 15.87
C SER A 26 -28.08 -7.65 15.00
N SER A 27 -28.88 -6.72 15.54
CA SER A 27 -29.33 -5.53 14.81
C SER A 27 -28.17 -4.61 14.40
N PHE A 28 -27.16 -4.44 15.26
CA PHE A 28 -25.95 -3.71 14.92
C PHE A 28 -25.13 -4.42 13.83
N TRP A 29 -25.02 -5.75 13.89
CA TRP A 29 -24.33 -6.54 12.87
C TRP A 29 -25.02 -6.44 11.50
N ASP A 30 -26.35 -6.55 11.47
CA ASP A 30 -27.14 -6.41 10.25
C ASP A 30 -27.00 -5.00 9.67
N SER A 31 -27.00 -3.98 10.53
CA SER A 31 -26.79 -2.59 10.11
C SER A 31 -25.39 -2.34 9.55
N PHE A 32 -24.36 -2.94 10.16
CA PHE A 32 -22.98 -2.86 9.69
C PHE A 32 -22.77 -3.60 8.36
N SER A 33 -23.31 -4.82 8.23
CA SER A 33 -23.25 -5.60 7.00
C SER A 33 -23.91 -4.86 5.83
N ASN A 34 -25.11 -4.30 6.05
CA ASN A 34 -25.82 -3.47 5.06
C ASN A 34 -25.06 -2.17 4.70
N PHE A 35 -24.22 -1.66 5.60
CA PHE A 35 -23.36 -0.52 5.31
C PHE A 35 -22.11 -0.93 4.52
N ALA A 36 -21.45 -2.03 4.90
CA ALA A 36 -20.23 -2.53 4.27
C ALA A 36 -20.47 -3.07 2.85
N LEU A 37 -21.64 -3.65 2.59
CA LEU A 37 -22.05 -4.16 1.28
C LEU A 37 -22.44 -3.07 0.28
N ARG A 38 -22.27 -1.78 0.62
CA ARG A 38 -22.45 -0.71 -0.36
C ARG A 38 -21.31 -0.75 -1.38
N ASP A 39 -21.66 -0.89 -2.66
CA ASP A 39 -20.70 -1.05 -3.76
C ASP A 39 -19.60 0.02 -3.78
N ASN A 40 -19.93 1.27 -3.48
CA ASN A 40 -18.96 2.38 -3.42
C ASN A 40 -17.91 2.21 -2.29
N VAL A 41 -18.26 1.59 -1.17
CA VAL A 41 -17.33 1.35 -0.04
C VAL A 41 -16.47 0.12 -0.32
N LEU A 42 -17.08 -0.92 -0.87
CA LEU A 42 -16.38 -2.17 -1.20
C LEU A 42 -15.31 -1.95 -2.28
N GLU A 43 -15.61 -1.19 -3.35
CA GLU A 43 -14.65 -0.90 -4.42
C GLU A 43 -13.41 -0.16 -3.88
N VAL A 44 -13.62 0.84 -3.02
CA VAL A 44 -12.53 1.59 -2.38
C VAL A 44 -11.71 0.70 -1.45
N ALA A 45 -12.37 -0.14 -0.64
CA ALA A 45 -11.69 -1.04 0.29
C ALA A 45 -10.83 -2.07 -0.45
N VAL A 46 -11.36 -2.68 -1.50
CA VAL A 46 -10.64 -3.64 -2.34
C VAL A 46 -9.44 -2.97 -3.02
N GLY A 47 -9.60 -1.75 -3.52
CA GLY A 47 -8.50 -0.95 -4.08
C GLY A 47 -7.35 -0.72 -3.09
N LEU A 48 -7.66 -0.39 -1.83
CA LEU A 48 -6.65 -0.18 -0.79
C LEU A 48 -5.91 -1.47 -0.41
N ILE A 49 -6.62 -2.60 -0.32
CA ILE A 49 -6.02 -3.92 0.00
C ILE A 49 -5.04 -4.34 -1.09
N PHE A 50 -5.43 -4.19 -2.37
CA PHE A 50 -4.54 -4.49 -3.49
C PHE A 50 -3.33 -3.56 -3.52
N ALA A 51 -3.52 -2.25 -3.27
CA ALA A 51 -2.42 -1.29 -3.21
C ALA A 51 -1.40 -1.64 -2.11
N ALA A 52 -1.87 -1.98 -0.91
CA ALA A 52 -1.02 -2.35 0.22
C ALA A 52 -0.23 -3.64 -0.06
N SER A 53 -0.92 -4.67 -0.56
CA SER A 53 -0.32 -5.97 -0.88
C SER A 53 0.73 -5.86 -1.99
N PHE A 54 0.42 -5.10 -3.04
CA PHE A 54 1.35 -4.88 -4.15
C PHE A 54 2.61 -4.13 -3.71
N THR A 55 2.46 -3.12 -2.86
CA THR A 55 3.60 -2.39 -2.27
C THR A 55 4.45 -3.32 -1.42
N ALA A 56 3.85 -4.22 -0.63
CA ALA A 56 4.57 -5.22 0.16
C ALA A 56 5.38 -6.18 -0.72
N VAL A 57 4.79 -6.70 -1.81
CA VAL A 57 5.48 -7.58 -2.77
C VAL A 57 6.61 -6.85 -3.48
N ALA A 58 6.39 -5.60 -3.93
CA ALA A 58 7.44 -4.80 -4.54
C ALA A 58 8.61 -4.54 -3.57
N ASN A 59 8.31 -4.27 -2.29
CA ASN A 59 9.32 -4.10 -1.25
C ASN A 59 10.12 -5.37 -0.98
N SER A 60 9.47 -6.54 -0.94
CA SER A 60 10.14 -7.84 -0.75
C SER A 60 11.02 -8.19 -1.96
N LEU A 61 10.54 -7.95 -3.19
CA LEU A 61 11.35 -8.13 -4.39
C LEU A 61 12.63 -7.28 -4.36
N VAL A 62 12.51 -6.02 -3.94
CA VAL A 62 13.67 -5.13 -3.85
C VAL A 62 14.60 -5.55 -2.72
N THR A 63 14.06 -5.80 -1.52
CA THR A 63 14.86 -6.04 -0.31
C THR A 63 15.49 -7.42 -0.29
N ASP A 64 14.75 -8.44 -0.74
CA ASP A 64 15.12 -9.85 -0.55
C ASP A 64 15.76 -10.45 -1.80
N ILE A 65 15.56 -9.86 -2.99
CA ILE A 65 16.11 -10.37 -4.25
C ILE A 65 17.12 -9.39 -4.84
N ILE A 66 16.76 -8.11 -5.02
CA ILE A 66 17.64 -7.15 -5.70
C ILE A 66 18.80 -6.70 -4.82
N LEU A 67 18.55 -6.29 -3.57
CA LEU A 67 19.61 -5.84 -2.66
C LEU A 67 20.70 -6.88 -2.39
N PRO A 68 20.43 -8.18 -2.16
CA PRO A 68 21.51 -9.16 -1.97
C PRO A 68 22.35 -9.39 -3.23
N ILE A 69 21.75 -9.32 -4.42
CA ILE A 69 22.49 -9.40 -5.71
C ILE A 69 23.41 -8.19 -5.87
N ILE A 70 22.92 -7.00 -5.52
CA ILE A 70 23.72 -5.77 -5.55
C ILE A 70 24.80 -5.75 -4.46
N SER A 71 24.50 -6.30 -3.27
CA SER A 71 25.44 -6.41 -2.13
C SER A 71 26.62 -7.35 -2.42
N LEU A 72 26.47 -8.24 -3.40
CA LEU A 72 27.55 -9.10 -3.88
C LEU A 72 28.55 -8.33 -4.77
N LEU A 73 28.17 -7.17 -5.32
CA LEU A 73 29.07 -6.31 -6.07
C LEU A 73 29.92 -5.46 -5.10
N PRO A 74 31.27 -5.50 -5.19
CA PRO A 74 32.17 -4.81 -4.26
C PRO A 74 32.12 -3.27 -4.34
N PHE A 75 31.43 -2.71 -5.34
CA PHE A 75 31.35 -1.25 -5.55
C PHE A 75 30.27 -0.57 -4.69
N LEU A 76 29.23 -1.31 -4.25
CA LEU A 76 28.13 -0.77 -3.46
C LEU A 76 28.20 -1.40 -2.05
N SER A 77 28.73 -0.63 -1.11
CA SER A 77 29.13 -1.06 0.25
C SER A 77 28.12 -1.97 0.97
N ARG A 78 28.64 -2.99 1.67
CA ARG A 78 27.88 -4.02 2.39
C ARG A 78 26.89 -3.56 3.48
N ASN A 79 26.91 -2.29 3.91
CA ASN A 79 25.94 -1.71 4.84
C ASN A 79 25.77 -0.20 4.59
N LEU A 80 24.99 0.19 3.57
CA LEU A 80 24.65 1.61 3.40
C LEU A 80 23.86 2.14 4.61
N ASP A 81 23.02 1.32 5.25
CA ASP A 81 22.23 1.75 6.41
C ASP A 81 23.09 2.08 7.64
N GLU A 82 24.27 1.47 7.77
CA GLU A 82 25.23 1.70 8.85
C GLU A 82 26.26 2.79 8.52
N CYS A 83 26.16 3.42 7.34
CA CYS A 83 26.93 4.60 7.03
C CYS A 83 26.32 5.82 7.75
N PHE A 84 26.86 6.11 8.93
CA PHE A 84 26.45 7.25 9.74
C PHE A 84 27.63 8.15 10.10
N LEU A 85 27.41 9.46 10.08
CA LEU A 85 28.41 10.46 10.46
C LEU A 85 28.06 11.01 11.84
N ILE A 86 28.96 10.85 12.80
CA ILE A 86 28.77 11.40 14.16
C ILE A 86 29.21 12.86 14.14
N LEU A 87 28.26 13.79 14.31
CA LEU A 87 28.54 15.23 14.34
C LEU A 87 28.92 15.70 15.75
N ARG A 88 28.33 15.08 16.77
CA ARG A 88 28.67 15.31 18.18
C ARG A 88 28.83 13.97 18.89
N ARG A 89 30.01 13.75 19.49
CA ARG A 89 30.33 12.55 20.26
C ARG A 89 29.50 12.52 21.56
N GLY A 90 28.86 11.38 21.83
CA GLY A 90 28.23 11.09 23.13
C GLY A 90 29.29 10.74 24.18
N SER A 91 28.89 10.70 25.46
CA SER A 91 29.81 10.49 26.59
C SER A 91 30.44 9.09 26.65
N GLY A 92 29.97 8.14 25.83
CA GLY A 92 30.52 6.78 25.70
C GLY A 92 31.61 6.61 24.62
N TYR A 93 32.09 7.70 24.01
CA TYR A 93 33.12 7.65 22.98
C TYR A 93 34.53 7.58 23.60
N GLU A 94 35.04 6.37 23.85
CA GLU A 94 36.46 6.18 24.19
C GLU A 94 37.34 6.43 22.95
N SER A 95 38.27 7.39 23.05
CA SER A 95 39.26 7.75 22.02
C SER A 95 40.35 6.68 21.89
N GLY A 96 40.00 5.46 21.50
CA GLY A 96 40.91 4.41 21.07
C GLY A 96 40.46 3.83 19.74
N ASP A 97 41.38 3.25 18.96
CA ASP A 97 41.20 2.82 17.55
C ASP A 97 40.07 1.79 17.28
N ILE A 98 39.33 1.36 18.32
CA ILE A 98 38.18 0.44 18.25
C ILE A 98 36.90 0.99 18.89
N GLY A 99 36.88 2.27 19.27
CA GLY A 99 35.72 2.99 19.80
C GLY A 99 34.75 3.46 18.70
N ARG A 100 34.35 2.57 17.80
CA ARG A 100 33.30 2.84 16.81
C ARG A 100 32.01 2.22 17.31
N TYR A 101 30.94 3.02 17.35
CA TYR A 101 29.61 2.44 17.42
C TYR A 101 29.46 1.51 16.22
N ASN A 102 29.22 0.23 16.47
CA ASN A 102 29.03 -0.73 15.37
C ASN A 102 27.60 -0.63 14.82
N THR A 103 26.68 -0.01 15.56
CA THR A 103 25.29 0.16 15.14
C THR A 103 24.79 1.56 15.44
N VAL A 104 23.91 2.04 14.56
CA VAL A 104 23.21 3.32 14.69
C VAL A 104 22.42 3.40 15.99
N LYS A 105 21.87 2.28 16.47
CA LYS A 105 21.10 2.19 17.73
C LYS A 105 21.96 2.48 18.96
N GLN A 106 23.23 2.05 18.95
CA GLN A 106 24.16 2.30 20.05
C GLN A 106 24.61 3.76 20.08
N ALA A 107 24.85 4.35 18.90
CA ALA A 107 25.19 5.77 18.79
C ALA A 107 24.04 6.69 19.24
N GLN A 108 22.78 6.30 19.00
CA GLN A 108 21.61 7.05 19.44
C GLN A 108 21.34 6.92 20.95
N ALA A 109 21.63 5.75 21.54
CA ALA A 109 21.50 5.51 22.99
C ALA A 109 22.47 6.37 23.82
N ASP A 110 23.65 6.65 23.28
CA ASP A 110 24.66 7.50 23.92
C ASP A 110 24.40 9.01 23.75
N GLY A 111 23.26 9.38 23.16
CA GLY A 111 22.88 10.77 22.93
C GLY A 111 23.80 11.49 21.91
N ALA A 112 24.56 10.74 21.12
CA ALA A 112 25.37 11.31 20.06
C ALA A 112 24.43 11.87 18.98
N VAL A 113 24.72 13.08 18.49
CA VAL A 113 23.99 13.64 17.35
C VAL A 113 24.60 13.03 16.10
N VAL A 114 23.86 12.09 15.51
CA VAL A 114 24.28 11.31 14.36
C VAL A 114 23.50 11.75 13.13
N TRP A 115 24.22 11.94 12.01
CA TRP A 115 23.61 12.12 10.70
C TRP A 115 23.53 10.77 9.99
N LEU A 116 22.32 10.22 9.89
CA LEU A 116 22.02 8.95 9.25
C LEU A 116 21.80 9.14 7.73
N TYR A 117 22.84 9.49 6.99
CA TYR A 117 22.74 9.61 5.52
C TYR A 117 22.54 8.23 4.84
N GLY A 118 23.03 7.17 5.49
CA GLY A 118 22.88 5.79 5.06
C GLY A 118 21.45 5.32 4.88
N SER A 119 20.63 5.48 5.92
CA SER A 119 19.21 5.08 5.90
C SER A 119 18.37 5.92 4.93
N PHE A 120 18.77 7.19 4.71
CA PHE A 120 18.14 8.03 3.70
C PHE A 120 18.43 7.54 2.28
N LEU A 121 19.70 7.24 1.99
CA LEU A 121 20.11 6.77 0.67
C LEU A 121 19.54 5.38 0.35
N ASP A 122 19.43 4.50 1.34
CA ASP A 122 18.72 3.21 1.22
C ASP A 122 17.25 3.43 0.83
N LYS A 123 16.54 4.36 1.49
CA LYS A 123 15.14 4.67 1.14
C LYS A 123 14.99 5.26 -0.27
N VAL A 124 15.90 6.15 -0.69
CA VAL A 124 15.91 6.71 -2.05
C VAL A 124 16.19 5.61 -3.08
N LEU A 125 17.15 4.73 -2.82
CA LEU A 125 17.48 3.61 -3.70
C LEU A 125 16.30 2.64 -3.82
N ARG A 126 15.65 2.28 -2.71
CA ARG A 126 14.44 1.44 -2.71
C ARG A 126 13.32 2.06 -3.54
N PHE A 127 13.06 3.36 -3.39
CA PHE A 127 12.07 4.06 -4.19
C PHE A 127 12.39 3.99 -5.69
N ALA A 128 13.65 4.24 -6.07
CA ALA A 128 14.08 4.15 -7.47
C ALA A 128 13.95 2.72 -8.03
N LEU A 129 14.29 1.69 -7.23
CA LEU A 129 14.18 0.29 -7.63
C LEU A 129 12.72 -0.16 -7.77
N ILE A 130 11.81 0.30 -6.92
CA ILE A 130 10.37 0.05 -7.08
C ILE A 130 9.85 0.72 -8.35
N ALA A 131 10.20 1.99 -8.59
CA ALA A 131 9.79 2.67 -9.83
C ALA A 131 10.30 1.93 -11.08
N LEU A 132 11.55 1.45 -11.05
CA LEU A 132 12.14 0.66 -12.13
C LEU A 132 11.46 -0.71 -12.29
N SER A 133 11.12 -1.40 -11.20
CA SER A 133 10.47 -2.72 -11.27
C SER A 133 9.06 -2.62 -11.86
N LEU A 134 8.29 -1.60 -11.47
CA LEU A 134 6.98 -1.32 -12.05
C LEU A 134 7.06 -0.99 -13.54
N PHE A 135 8.08 -0.21 -13.92
CA PHE A 135 8.34 0.10 -15.31
C PHE A 135 8.70 -1.14 -16.13
N MET A 136 9.51 -2.05 -15.58
CA MET A 136 9.87 -3.31 -16.24
C MET A 136 8.65 -4.22 -16.42
N ILE A 137 7.75 -4.30 -15.44
CA ILE A 137 6.50 -5.06 -15.58
C ILE A 137 5.61 -4.45 -16.65
N ALA A 138 5.43 -3.13 -16.66
CA ALA A 138 4.64 -2.45 -17.69
C ALA A 138 5.20 -2.70 -19.10
N ARG A 139 6.53 -2.58 -19.25
CA ARG A 139 7.22 -2.82 -20.52
C ARG A 139 7.20 -4.30 -20.92
N GLY A 140 7.29 -5.22 -19.96
CA GLY A 140 7.14 -6.66 -20.19
C GLY A 140 5.73 -7.02 -20.65
N TYR A 141 4.71 -6.39 -20.07
CA TYR A 141 3.34 -6.53 -20.53
C TYR A 141 3.15 -5.95 -21.94
N GLU A 142 3.71 -4.78 -22.25
CA GLU A 142 3.69 -4.23 -23.62
C GLU A 142 4.41 -5.12 -24.64
N TRP A 143 5.44 -5.86 -24.19
CA TRP A 143 6.17 -6.79 -25.04
C TRP A 143 5.38 -8.07 -25.33
N VAL A 144 4.72 -8.63 -24.32
CA VAL A 144 3.92 -9.87 -24.44
C VAL A 144 2.55 -9.60 -25.04
N SER A 145 1.90 -8.53 -24.62
CA SER A 145 0.56 -8.13 -25.03
C SER A 145 0.65 -6.90 -25.94
N LYS A 146 0.60 -7.12 -27.26
CA LYS A 146 0.52 -6.04 -28.26
C LYS A 146 -0.81 -5.27 -28.24
N ASP A 147 -1.76 -5.66 -27.38
CA ASP A 147 -3.00 -4.94 -27.19
C ASP A 147 -2.82 -3.78 -26.20
N LYS A 148 -2.93 -2.55 -26.72
CA LYS A 148 -2.89 -1.34 -25.91
C LYS A 148 -4.09 -1.31 -24.99
N ILE A 149 -3.86 -1.46 -23.67
CA ILE A 149 -4.89 -1.40 -22.63
C ILE A 149 -5.69 -0.08 -22.70
N VAL A 150 -5.01 1.03 -23.01
CA VAL A 150 -5.67 2.32 -23.23
C VAL A 150 -6.15 2.39 -24.69
N LYS A 151 -7.42 2.04 -24.90
CA LYS A 151 -8.11 2.34 -26.17
C LYS A 151 -8.08 3.85 -26.36
N ARG A 152 -7.39 4.33 -27.40
CA ARG A 152 -7.33 5.76 -27.74
C ARG A 152 -8.75 6.28 -27.88
N GLN A 153 -9.06 7.34 -27.13
CA GLN A 153 -10.34 8.01 -27.22
C GLN A 153 -10.19 9.28 -28.05
N VAL A 154 -11.10 9.44 -29.01
CA VAL A 154 -11.19 10.62 -29.87
C VAL A 154 -12.43 11.40 -29.49
N LYS A 155 -12.38 12.73 -29.61
CA LYS A 155 -13.57 13.58 -29.43
C LYS A 155 -14.47 13.46 -30.66
N CYS A 156 -15.76 13.27 -30.43
CA CYS A 156 -16.75 13.35 -31.49
C CYS A 156 -16.80 14.76 -32.08
N LYS A 157 -16.89 14.89 -33.40
CA LYS A 157 -17.08 16.19 -34.06
C LYS A 157 -18.37 16.90 -33.63
N TYR A 158 -19.46 16.14 -33.44
CA TYR A 158 -20.78 16.69 -33.15
C TYR A 158 -21.02 16.92 -31.65
N CYS A 159 -20.97 15.87 -30.83
CA CYS A 159 -21.29 15.97 -29.40
C CYS A 159 -20.12 16.34 -28.47
N ARG A 160 -18.88 16.41 -29.00
CA ARG A 160 -17.65 16.68 -28.25
C ARG A 160 -17.34 15.73 -27.08
N LYS A 161 -18.14 14.69 -26.85
CA LYS A 161 -17.85 13.63 -25.88
C LYS A 161 -16.74 12.71 -26.41
N TYR A 162 -16.04 12.06 -25.48
CA TYR A 162 -14.98 11.09 -25.80
C TYR A 162 -15.59 9.74 -26.20
N ILE A 163 -15.09 9.18 -27.30
CA ILE A 163 -15.53 7.91 -27.88
C ILE A 163 -14.29 7.10 -28.24
N SER A 164 -14.39 5.77 -28.28
CA SER A 164 -13.30 4.93 -28.80
C SER A 164 -13.02 5.23 -30.28
N GLU A 165 -11.74 5.25 -30.65
CA GLU A 165 -11.28 5.50 -32.03
C GLU A 165 -11.86 4.52 -33.06
N LYS A 166 -12.14 3.27 -32.64
CA LYS A 166 -12.68 2.22 -33.51
C LYS A 166 -14.21 2.27 -33.67
N ALA A 167 -14.90 3.20 -33.01
CA ALA A 167 -16.36 3.29 -33.10
C ALA A 167 -16.80 3.94 -34.43
N ARG A 168 -17.57 3.20 -35.24
CA ARG A 168 -18.19 3.74 -36.47
C ARG A 168 -19.34 4.71 -36.19
N ARG A 169 -20.00 4.57 -35.04
CA ARG A 169 -21.13 5.38 -34.61
C ARG A 169 -20.93 5.88 -33.19
N CYS A 170 -21.27 7.14 -32.93
CA CYS A 170 -21.23 7.69 -31.59
C CYS A 170 -22.36 7.10 -30.71
N VAL A 171 -22.03 6.61 -29.51
CA VAL A 171 -23.03 6.12 -28.54
C VAL A 171 -23.95 7.24 -28.03
N ASN A 172 -23.44 8.47 -27.93
CA ASN A 172 -24.17 9.56 -27.28
C ASN A 172 -25.04 10.41 -28.24
N CYS A 173 -24.58 10.69 -29.46
CA CYS A 173 -25.35 11.46 -30.44
C CYS A 173 -25.76 10.66 -31.67
N THR A 174 -25.48 9.35 -31.72
CA THR A 174 -25.83 8.44 -32.82
C THR A 174 -25.27 8.82 -34.20
N SER A 175 -24.50 9.90 -34.28
CA SER A 175 -23.88 10.41 -35.49
C SER A 175 -22.83 9.44 -36.03
N TRP A 176 -22.73 9.39 -37.35
CA TRP A 176 -21.67 8.67 -38.06
C TRP A 176 -20.36 9.46 -38.05
N LEU A 177 -19.28 8.83 -37.59
CA LEU A 177 -17.94 9.44 -37.57
C LEU A 177 -17.21 9.36 -38.92
N ASP A 178 -17.75 8.59 -39.88
CA ASP A 178 -17.24 8.44 -41.25
C ASP A 178 -17.44 9.69 -42.14
N GLY A 179 -18.00 10.79 -41.62
CA GLY A 179 -18.25 12.02 -42.39
C GLY A 179 -19.44 11.93 -43.37
N ARG A 180 -20.29 10.92 -43.24
CA ARG A 180 -21.51 10.75 -44.04
C ARG A 180 -22.59 11.82 -43.77
N GLU A 181 -22.50 12.48 -42.63
CA GLU A 181 -23.43 13.54 -42.19
C GLU A 181 -22.90 14.95 -42.53
N ASP A 182 -21.64 15.05 -42.98
CA ASP A 182 -21.01 16.31 -43.40
C ASP A 182 -21.25 16.60 -44.91
N LYS A 183 -21.97 15.72 -45.63
CA LYS A 183 -22.36 15.84 -47.04
C LYS A 183 -23.83 16.20 -47.17
#